data_AF-A0A355WLR2-F1
#
_entry.id   AF-A0A355WLR2-F1
#
_cell.length_a   1.000
_cell.length_b   1.000
_cell.length_c   1.000
_cell.angle_alpha   90.00
_cell.angle_beta   90.00
_cell.angle_gamma   90.00
#
_symmetry.space_group_name_H-M   'P 1'
#
loop_
_entity.id
_entity.type
_entity.pdbx_description
1 polymer ?
#
loop_
_entity_poly.entity_id
_entity_poly.type
_entity_poly.pdbx_seq_one_letter_code
_entity_poly.pdbx_strand_id
1 'polypeptide(L)'
;MRDAIRRDYGVVVPEDGKLRQGYDQKAHKSAFLAFLKFLKANLSEQTGMRINPAWASQTAVLEGASSVSLATHIVHEDTIGQSFAHLENLLGLPSVPVPAQSGAQHLFALSAIYDEEIEDRVRDIYMRDYINFGFSTWRSPA
;
A
#
# COMPACT_ATOMS: atom_id res chain seq x y z
N MET A 1 8.46 17.24 2.44
CA MET A 1 7.55 16.22 3.02
C MET A 1 8.30 15.24 3.92
N ARG A 2 9.28 14.50 3.40
CA ARG A 2 10.10 13.54 4.19
C ARG A 2 10.65 14.14 5.49
N ASP A 3 11.23 15.34 5.46
CA ASP A 3 11.80 15.98 6.65
C ASP A 3 10.74 16.35 7.70
N ALA A 4 9.55 16.76 7.25
CA ALA A 4 8.45 17.04 8.15
C ALA A 4 7.94 15.76 8.83
N ILE A 5 7.80 14.65 8.09
CA ILE A 5 7.42 13.35 8.65
C ILE A 5 8.46 12.87 9.67
N ARG A 6 9.75 13.01 9.37
CA ARG A 6 10.84 12.70 10.31
C ARG A 6 10.74 13.51 11.59
N ARG A 7 10.59 14.83 11.48
CA ARG A 7 10.56 15.76 12.60
C ARG A 7 9.30 15.60 13.46
N ASP A 8 8.13 15.52 12.82
CA ASP A 8 6.83 15.64 13.51
C ASP A 8 6.27 14.27 13.94
N TYR A 9 6.68 13.18 13.27
CA TYR A 9 6.20 11.82 13.55
C TYR A 9 7.31 10.83 13.93
N GLY A 10 8.58 11.22 13.85
CA GLY A 10 9.70 10.37 14.29
C GLY A 10 10.02 9.20 13.34
N VAL A 11 9.68 9.31 12.06
CA VAL A 11 9.96 8.25 11.07
C VAL A 11 11.44 8.22 10.69
N VAL A 12 12.23 7.44 11.43
CA VAL A 12 13.68 7.30 11.21
C VAL A 12 13.98 6.15 10.24
N VAL A 13 14.33 6.49 8.99
CA VAL A 13 14.74 5.53 7.96
C VAL A 13 16.03 5.98 7.25
N PRO A 14 16.91 5.06 6.81
CA PRO A 14 18.10 5.40 6.04
C PRO A 14 17.79 6.25 4.80
N GLU A 15 18.66 7.22 4.50
CA GLU A 15 18.50 8.20 3.41
C GLU A 15 18.27 7.55 2.04
N ASP A 16 19.09 6.55 1.73
CA ASP A 16 19.29 5.95 0.41
C ASP A 16 18.71 4.54 0.29
N GLY A 17 17.89 4.11 1.26
CA GLY A 17 17.33 2.76 1.26
C GLY A 17 18.40 1.66 1.37
N LYS A 18 19.59 1.98 1.91
CA LYS A 18 20.65 1.02 2.21
C LYS A 18 20.73 0.74 3.71
N LEU A 19 20.97 -0.51 4.06
CA LEU A 19 21.22 -0.93 5.43
C LEU A 19 22.45 -0.18 5.97
N ARG A 20 22.33 0.37 7.18
CA ARG A 20 23.43 1.02 7.89
C ARG A 20 23.68 0.30 9.21
N GLN A 21 24.91 0.43 9.70
CA GLN A 21 25.28 -0.09 11.00
C GLN A 21 24.34 0.50 12.08
N GLY A 22 23.74 -0.38 12.89
CA GLY A 22 22.80 0.01 13.95
C GLY A 22 21.33 0.18 13.50
N TYR A 23 21.01 0.01 12.21
CA TYR A 23 19.61 -0.02 11.75
C TYR A 23 19.14 -1.47 11.57
N ASP A 24 18.47 -2.00 12.58
CA ASP A 24 17.96 -3.37 12.63
C ASP A 24 16.45 -3.46 12.30
N GLN A 25 15.91 -4.68 12.34
CA GLN A 25 14.48 -4.92 12.09
C GLN A 25 13.59 -4.20 13.11
N LYS A 26 14.03 -4.05 14.37
CA LYS A 26 13.26 -3.37 15.43
C LYS A 26 13.18 -1.87 15.18
N ALA A 27 14.28 -1.25 14.75
CA ALA A 27 14.32 0.14 14.31
C ALA A 27 13.42 0.33 13.08
N HIS A 28 13.46 -0.61 12.14
CA HIS A 28 12.61 -0.58 10.94
C HIS A 28 11.12 -0.67 11.26
N LYS A 29 10.72 -1.62 12.13
CA LYS A 29 9.35 -1.75 12.61
C LYS A 29 8.89 -0.48 13.31
N SER A 30 9.69 0.07 14.22
CA SER A 30 9.39 1.33 14.92
C SER A 30 9.16 2.48 13.94
N ALA A 31 9.99 2.59 12.91
CA ALA A 31 9.84 3.61 11.87
C ALA A 31 8.57 3.41 11.05
N PHE A 32 8.22 2.16 10.73
CA PHE A 32 6.99 1.83 10.01
C PHE A 32 5.73 2.16 10.84
N LEU A 33 5.71 1.82 12.13
CA LEU A 33 4.63 2.18 13.05
C LEU A 33 4.46 3.71 13.18
N ALA A 34 5.57 4.44 13.30
CA ALA A 34 5.58 5.91 13.27
C ALA A 34 5.01 6.46 11.94
N PHE A 35 5.33 5.80 10.82
CA PHE A 35 4.78 6.15 9.53
C PHE A 35 3.28 5.88 9.45
N LEU A 36 2.78 4.76 9.99
CA LEU A 36 1.33 4.50 10.05
C LEU A 36 0.59 5.54 10.89
N LYS A 37 1.19 6.02 12.00
CA LYS A 37 0.63 7.14 12.78
C LYS A 37 0.53 8.42 11.94
N PHE A 38 1.57 8.75 11.19
CA PHE A 38 1.54 9.86 10.23
C PHE A 38 0.45 9.65 9.17
N LEU A 39 0.40 8.45 8.59
CA LEU A 39 -0.48 8.10 7.50
C LEU A 39 -1.95 8.25 7.90
N LYS A 40 -2.33 7.77 9.10
CA LYS A 40 -3.67 7.98 9.66
C LYS A 40 -4.03 9.46 9.73
N ALA A 41 -3.14 10.28 10.29
CA ALA A 41 -3.35 11.72 10.40
C ALA A 41 -3.44 12.38 9.02
N ASN A 42 -2.62 11.95 8.05
CA ASN A 42 -2.60 12.52 6.71
C ASN A 42 -3.87 12.19 5.92
N LEU A 43 -4.32 10.93 5.95
CA LEU A 43 -5.55 10.50 5.29
C LEU A 43 -6.82 11.04 5.97
N SER A 44 -6.72 11.44 7.25
CA SER A 44 -7.78 12.18 7.97
C SER A 44 -7.65 13.71 7.84
N GLU A 45 -6.79 14.20 6.93
CA GLU A 45 -6.57 15.62 6.64
C GLU A 45 -6.03 16.47 7.82
N GLN A 46 -5.45 15.85 8.84
CA GLN A 46 -4.97 16.53 10.07
C GLN A 46 -3.55 17.10 9.95
N THR A 47 -2.82 16.84 8.85
CA THR A 47 -1.41 17.26 8.70
C THR A 47 -1.19 18.48 7.81
N GLY A 48 -2.23 18.93 7.09
CA GLY A 48 -2.12 19.97 6.07
C GLY A 48 -1.24 19.59 4.86
N MET A 49 -0.68 18.38 4.82
CA MET A 49 0.14 17.90 3.72
C MET A 49 -0.74 17.25 2.64
N ARG A 50 -0.40 17.46 1.37
CA ARG A 50 -1.07 16.78 0.26
C ARG A 50 -0.97 15.26 0.43
N ILE A 51 -2.11 14.58 0.29
CA ILE A 51 -2.16 13.12 0.24
C ILE A 51 -1.48 12.65 -1.05
N ASN A 52 -0.45 11.82 -0.92
CA ASN A 52 0.15 11.15 -2.06
C ASN A 52 -0.84 10.08 -2.59
N PRO A 53 -1.16 10.05 -3.89
CA PRO A 53 -2.03 9.03 -4.47
C PRO A 53 -1.59 7.59 -4.16
N ALA A 54 -0.28 7.34 -4.00
CA ALA A 54 0.25 6.04 -3.60
C ALA A 54 -0.14 5.59 -2.19
N TRP A 55 -0.72 6.48 -1.38
CA TRP A 55 -1.18 6.19 -0.02
C TRP A 55 -2.68 6.35 0.14
N ALA A 56 -3.36 6.96 -0.82
CA ALA A 56 -4.81 7.05 -0.79
C ALA A 56 -5.42 5.64 -0.77
N SER A 57 -6.57 5.49 -0.11
CA SER A 57 -7.32 4.25 -0.20
C SER A 57 -7.73 4.01 -1.66
N GLN A 58 -7.78 2.74 -2.08
CA GLN A 58 -8.22 2.39 -3.43
C GLN A 58 -9.67 2.85 -3.65
N THR A 59 -10.49 2.81 -2.59
CA THR A 59 -11.84 3.40 -2.59
C THR A 59 -11.80 4.90 -2.94
N ALA A 60 -10.96 5.70 -2.27
CA ALA A 60 -10.89 7.13 -2.53
C ALA A 60 -10.39 7.44 -3.95
N VAL A 61 -9.47 6.63 -4.48
CA VAL A 61 -9.01 6.74 -5.87
C VAL A 61 -10.15 6.48 -6.86
N LEU A 62 -10.94 5.42 -6.64
CA LEU A 62 -12.10 5.11 -7.48
C LEU A 62 -13.20 6.19 -7.38
N GLU A 63 -13.48 6.68 -6.17
CA GLU A 63 -14.43 7.78 -5.95
C GLU A 63 -14.01 9.04 -6.72
N GLY A 64 -12.73 9.42 -6.62
CA GLY A 64 -12.17 10.54 -7.37
C GLY A 64 -12.30 10.35 -8.89
N ALA A 65 -11.95 9.16 -9.40
CA ALA A 65 -12.06 8.84 -10.82
C ALA A 65 -13.50 8.87 -11.33
N SER A 66 -14.46 8.41 -10.53
CA SER A 66 -15.88 8.31 -10.89
C SER A 66 -16.52 9.64 -11.30
N SER A 67 -15.97 10.77 -10.85
CA SER A 67 -16.40 12.11 -11.26
C SER A 67 -16.15 12.43 -12.74
N VAL A 68 -15.22 11.70 -13.38
CA VAL A 68 -14.82 11.89 -14.78
C VAL A 68 -15.18 10.66 -15.62
N SER A 69 -14.96 9.46 -15.10
CA SER A 69 -15.23 8.21 -15.80
C SER A 69 -15.51 7.08 -14.81
N LEU A 70 -16.50 6.25 -15.13
CA LEU A 70 -16.82 5.08 -14.33
C LEU A 70 -15.89 3.92 -14.68
N ALA A 71 -15.34 3.26 -13.66
CA ALA A 71 -14.63 1.99 -13.85
C ALA A 71 -15.63 0.92 -14.28
N THR A 72 -15.42 0.32 -15.45
CA THR A 72 -16.25 -0.79 -15.94
C THR A 72 -15.75 -2.14 -15.45
N HIS A 73 -14.46 -2.23 -15.10
CA HIS A 73 -13.82 -3.45 -14.63
C HIS A 73 -12.87 -3.11 -13.47
N ILE A 74 -12.97 -3.90 -12.40
CA ILE A 74 -12.02 -3.93 -11.28
C ILE A 74 -11.44 -5.34 -11.25
N VAL A 75 -10.11 -5.45 -11.27
CA VAL A 75 -9.41 -6.73 -11.32
C VAL A 75 -8.65 -6.92 -10.03
N HIS A 76 -8.90 -8.06 -9.37
CA HIS A 76 -8.14 -8.46 -8.18
C HIS A 76 -6.82 -9.09 -8.61
N GLU A 77 -5.76 -8.82 -7.83
CA GLU A 77 -4.42 -9.35 -8.09
C GLU A 77 -4.42 -10.88 -8.13
N ASP A 78 -5.12 -11.54 -7.20
CA ASP A 78 -5.22 -13.01 -7.11
C ASP A 78 -5.89 -13.66 -8.34
N THR A 79 -6.70 -12.90 -9.07
CA THR A 79 -7.43 -13.40 -10.26
C THR A 79 -6.96 -12.74 -11.55
N ILE A 80 -5.87 -11.95 -11.53
CA ILE A 80 -5.48 -11.08 -12.63
C ILE A 80 -5.33 -11.83 -13.96
N GLY A 81 -4.74 -13.03 -13.94
CA GLY A 81 -4.57 -13.84 -15.15
C GLY A 81 -5.90 -14.30 -15.75
N GLN A 82 -6.86 -14.71 -14.91
CA GLN A 82 -8.20 -15.12 -15.37
C GLN A 82 -8.98 -13.92 -15.89
N SER A 83 -8.93 -12.79 -15.17
CA SER A 83 -9.59 -11.54 -15.56
C SER A 83 -9.04 -11.01 -16.88
N PHE A 84 -7.72 -11.04 -17.08
CA PHE A 84 -7.10 -10.59 -18.33
C PHE A 84 -7.49 -11.52 -19.49
N ALA A 85 -7.39 -12.84 -19.33
CA ALA A 85 -7.81 -13.78 -20.36
C ALA A 85 -9.29 -13.60 -20.75
N HIS A 86 -10.17 -13.28 -19.79
CA HIS A 86 -11.57 -12.96 -20.09
C HIS A 86 -11.71 -11.68 -20.92
N LEU A 87 -11.04 -10.60 -20.52
CA LEU A 87 -11.06 -9.31 -21.22
C LEU A 87 -10.47 -9.41 -22.63
N GLU A 88 -9.38 -10.16 -22.79
CA GLU A 88 -8.73 -10.41 -24.08
C GLU A 88 -9.69 -11.08 -25.05
N ASN A 89 -10.37 -12.14 -24.62
CA ASN A 89 -11.36 -12.83 -25.42
C ASN A 89 -12.59 -11.96 -25.75
N LEU A 90 -13.09 -11.21 -24.77
CA LEU A 90 -14.26 -10.35 -24.95
C LEU A 90 -14.03 -9.24 -25.99
N LEU A 91 -12.81 -8.68 -26.00
CA LEU A 91 -12.44 -7.54 -26.83
C LEU A 91 -11.70 -7.94 -28.12
N GLY A 92 -11.40 -9.22 -28.32
CA GLY A 92 -10.60 -9.70 -29.44
C GLY A 92 -9.15 -9.19 -29.40
N LEU A 93 -8.59 -9.00 -28.21
CA LEU A 93 -7.23 -8.50 -28.01
C LEU A 93 -6.22 -9.66 -27.96
N PRO A 94 -4.96 -9.43 -28.36
CA PRO A 94 -3.90 -10.41 -28.19
C PRO A 94 -3.61 -10.63 -26.70
N SER A 95 -3.14 -11.83 -26.37
CA SER A 95 -2.81 -12.15 -24.98
C SER A 95 -1.58 -11.37 -24.48
N VAL A 96 -1.69 -10.82 -23.28
CA VAL A 96 -0.64 -10.04 -22.62
C VAL A 96 -0.13 -10.81 -21.41
N PRO A 97 1.21 -10.97 -21.25
CA PRO A 97 1.74 -11.62 -20.06
C PRO A 97 1.38 -10.82 -18.81
N VAL A 98 0.87 -11.52 -17.79
CA VAL A 98 0.68 -10.96 -16.46
C VAL A 98 2.05 -10.56 -15.91
N PRO A 99 2.25 -9.30 -15.47
CA PRO A 99 3.50 -8.89 -14.85
C PRO A 99 3.79 -9.78 -13.63
N ALA A 100 5.00 -10.31 -13.54
CA ALA A 100 5.44 -10.94 -12.31
C ALA A 100 5.39 -9.92 -11.16
N GLN A 101 4.98 -10.36 -9.97
CA GLN A 101 5.11 -9.54 -8.77
C GLN A 101 6.56 -9.09 -8.65
N SER A 102 6.77 -7.78 -8.72
CA SER A 102 8.10 -7.22 -8.54
C SER A 102 8.48 -7.44 -7.08
N GLY A 103 9.50 -8.27 -6.84
CA GLY A 103 10.13 -8.41 -5.53
C GLY A 103 10.80 -7.08 -5.19
N ALA A 104 10.06 -6.18 -4.56
CA ALA A 104 10.58 -4.88 -4.20
C ALA A 104 11.80 -5.06 -3.28
N GLN A 105 12.91 -4.41 -3.65
CA GLN A 105 14.14 -4.42 -2.87
C GLN A 105 13.96 -3.52 -1.65
N HIS A 106 13.39 -4.09 -0.59
CA HIS A 106 13.26 -3.44 0.70
C HIS A 106 14.45 -3.79 1.61
N LEU A 107 14.73 -2.91 2.59
CA LEU A 107 15.75 -3.16 3.61
C LEU A 107 15.48 -4.44 4.39
N PHE A 108 14.20 -4.70 4.67
CA PHE A 108 13.69 -5.91 5.30
C PHE A 108 12.39 -6.29 4.60
N ALA A 109 12.14 -7.60 4.48
CA ALA A 109 10.85 -8.09 3.99
C ALA A 109 9.73 -7.66 4.95
N LEU A 110 8.51 -7.46 4.43
CA LEU A 110 7.35 -7.14 5.28
C LEU A 110 7.13 -8.24 6.33
N SER A 111 7.29 -9.51 5.97
CA SER A 111 7.22 -10.66 6.87
C SER A 111 8.18 -10.58 8.07
N ALA A 112 9.27 -9.82 7.96
CA ALA A 112 10.24 -9.67 9.05
C ALA A 112 9.81 -8.65 10.13
N ILE A 113 8.89 -7.73 9.80
CA ILE A 113 8.42 -6.70 10.74
C ILE A 113 6.92 -6.81 11.07
N TYR A 114 6.16 -7.49 10.21
CA TYR A 114 4.71 -7.61 10.28
C TYR A 114 4.24 -8.37 11.53
N ASP A 115 3.22 -7.83 12.18
CA ASP A 115 2.53 -8.43 13.31
C ASP A 115 1.10 -7.88 13.46
N GLU A 116 0.40 -8.33 14.50
CA GLU A 116 -0.98 -7.91 14.81
C GLU A 116 -1.10 -6.40 15.04
N GLU A 117 -0.11 -5.75 15.69
CA GLU A 117 -0.12 -4.30 15.88
C GLU A 117 -0.10 -3.54 14.55
N ILE A 118 0.70 -4.00 13.58
CA ILE A 118 0.72 -3.43 12.23
C ILE A 118 -0.62 -3.65 11.53
N GLU A 119 -1.14 -4.88 11.54
CA GLU A 119 -2.40 -5.22 10.89
C GLU A 119 -3.55 -4.36 11.43
N ASP A 120 -3.67 -4.24 12.75
CA ASP A 120 -4.73 -3.47 13.39
C ASP A 120 -4.67 -1.99 12.98
N ARG A 121 -3.46 -1.41 12.94
CA ARG A 121 -3.28 -0.02 12.48
C ARG A 121 -3.63 0.15 11.01
N VAL A 122 -3.20 -0.77 10.15
CA VAL A 122 -3.50 -0.72 8.71
C VAL A 122 -5.00 -0.87 8.48
N ARG A 123 -5.67 -1.79 9.19
CA ARG A 123 -7.12 -1.97 9.11
C ARG A 123 -7.89 -0.75 9.58
N ASP A 124 -7.46 -0.11 10.66
CA ASP A 124 -8.05 1.14 11.15
C ASP A 124 -7.87 2.29 10.14
N ILE A 125 -6.71 2.39 9.48
CA ILE A 125 -6.44 3.40 8.45
C ILE A 125 -7.27 3.14 7.17
N TYR A 126 -7.36 1.89 6.73
CA TYR A 126 -7.92 1.48 5.44
C TYR A 126 -9.24 0.69 5.56
N MET A 127 -10.00 0.86 6.64
CA MET A 127 -11.22 0.08 6.92
C MET A 127 -12.19 0.02 5.73
N ARG A 128 -12.34 1.14 5.01
CA ARG A 128 -13.20 1.22 3.82
C ARG A 128 -12.77 0.23 2.73
N ASP A 129 -11.46 0.08 2.51
CA ASP A 129 -10.94 -0.86 1.52
C ASP A 129 -11.10 -2.32 1.97
N TYR A 130 -10.94 -2.62 3.26
CA TYR A 130 -11.24 -3.95 3.80
C TYR A 130 -12.71 -4.33 3.56
N ILE A 131 -13.64 -3.41 3.75
CA ILE A 131 -15.08 -3.63 3.52
C ILE A 131 -15.38 -3.74 2.01
N ASN A 132 -14.88 -2.81 1.20
CA ASN A 132 -15.26 -2.72 -0.21
C ASN A 132 -14.61 -3.78 -1.10
N PHE A 133 -13.37 -4.18 -0.79
CA PHE A 133 -12.59 -5.14 -1.59
C PHE A 133 -12.43 -6.50 -0.90
N GLY A 134 -12.92 -6.66 0.32
CA GLY A 134 -12.84 -7.93 1.05
C GLY A 134 -11.41 -8.31 1.45
N PHE A 135 -10.52 -7.33 1.65
CA PHE A 135 -9.16 -7.62 2.11
C PHE A 135 -9.18 -8.34 3.46
N SER A 136 -8.24 -9.26 3.62
CA SER A 136 -8.06 -10.05 4.84
C SER A 136 -6.69 -9.80 5.44
N THR A 137 -6.46 -10.33 6.65
CA THR A 137 -5.15 -10.26 7.31
C THR A 137 -4.05 -10.70 6.37
N TRP A 138 -3.03 -9.86 6.22
CA TRP A 138 -1.93 -10.10 5.29
C TRP A 138 -1.24 -11.44 5.58
N ARG A 139 -0.81 -12.10 4.50
CA ARG A 139 -0.02 -13.33 4.54
C ARG A 139 1.16 -13.16 3.61
N SER A 140 2.32 -13.66 4.01
CA SER A 140 3.49 -13.67 3.12
C SER A 140 3.13 -14.42 1.84
N PRO A 141 3.43 -13.85 0.66
CA PRO A 141 3.42 -14.62 -0.59
C PRO A 141 4.31 -15.85 -0.41
N ALA A 142 3.83 -17.00 -0.89
CA ALA A 142 4.56 -18.27 -0.84
C ALA A 142 5.71 -18.31 -1.85
#